data_AF-A0A1F8AH69-F1
#
_entry.id   AF-A0A1F8AH69-F1
#
_cell.length_a   1.000
_cell.length_b   1.000
_cell.length_c   1.000
_cell.angle_alpha   90.00
_cell.angle_beta   90.00
_cell.angle_gamma   90.00
#
_symmetry.space_group_name_H-M   'P 1'
#
loop_
_entity.id
_entity.type
_entity.pdbx_description
1 polymer ?
#
loop_
_entity_poly.entity_id
_entity_poly.type
_entity_poly.pdbx_seq_one_letter_code
_entity_poly.pdbx_strand_id
1 'polypeptide(L)'
;METLVSYGVTYLLTNNSTLATVVAAVYGLFLKSSTNRLSVSAILLCQSPEYSLTKSDIDEFLSRSYGRDNREWSCTRTTIDENYEGPAQTAVHINLEHESMLYDDSLRELPIRQLCSKLVGLHTFKEHRFRIVPDRAGEDLDDIGQLFGSCLVLMHLKDIYERCSGDDLGDDGCYSEGRFISLFQKFADEYGEYIESLSDAKVFEILGDIDDPKFGRMLNELRKRLTKRTLRN
;
A
#
# COMPACT_ATOMS: atom_id res chain seq x y z
N MET A 1 -7.03 -24.75 -20.29
CA MET A 1 -7.99 -24.88 -21.42
C MET A 1 -7.51 -24.08 -22.63
N GLU A 2 -6.93 -22.90 -22.44
CA GLU A 2 -6.48 -21.98 -23.49
C GLU A 2 -5.28 -22.46 -24.33
N THR A 3 -4.35 -23.23 -23.75
CA THR A 3 -3.21 -23.84 -24.49
C THR A 3 -3.65 -24.87 -25.54
N LEU A 4 -4.71 -25.62 -25.25
CA LEU A 4 -5.33 -26.58 -26.17
C LEU A 4 -6.08 -25.86 -27.30
N VAL A 5 -6.71 -24.72 -26.99
CA VAL A 5 -7.36 -23.85 -27.99
C VAL A 5 -6.31 -23.21 -28.91
N SER A 6 -5.20 -22.71 -28.36
CA SER A 6 -4.07 -22.18 -29.13
C SER A 6 -3.51 -23.24 -30.10
N TYR A 7 -3.25 -24.46 -29.62
CA TYR A 7 -2.81 -25.57 -30.47
C TYR A 7 -3.80 -25.86 -31.61
N GLY A 8 -5.09 -25.98 -31.29
CA GLY A 8 -6.15 -26.30 -32.26
C GLY A 8 -6.28 -25.23 -33.35
N VAL A 9 -6.29 -23.95 -32.97
CA VAL A 9 -6.41 -22.82 -33.91
C VAL A 9 -5.19 -22.72 -34.82
N THR A 10 -3.98 -22.84 -34.27
CA THR A 10 -2.75 -22.77 -35.08
C THR A 10 -2.62 -23.97 -36.01
N TYR A 11 -3.01 -25.17 -35.57
CA TYR A 11 -3.01 -26.35 -36.43
C TYR A 11 -4.03 -26.24 -37.57
N LEU A 12 -5.23 -25.74 -37.31
CA LEU A 12 -6.26 -25.51 -38.33
C LEU A 12 -5.83 -24.48 -39.39
N LEU A 13 -5.12 -23.43 -38.98
CA LEU A 13 -4.68 -22.36 -39.90
C LEU A 13 -3.45 -22.74 -40.73
N THR A 14 -2.54 -23.54 -40.17
CA THR A 14 -1.21 -23.78 -40.79
C THR A 14 -1.01 -25.21 -41.26
N ASN A 15 -1.89 -26.13 -40.84
CA ASN A 15 -1.79 -27.58 -41.03
C ASN A 15 -0.42 -28.17 -40.61
N ASN A 16 0.30 -27.46 -39.73
CA ASN A 16 1.64 -27.80 -39.30
C ASN A 16 1.64 -28.07 -37.79
N SER A 17 1.76 -29.34 -37.44
CA SER A 17 1.75 -29.81 -36.06
C SER A 17 2.94 -29.31 -35.24
N THR A 18 4.10 -29.16 -35.86
CA THR A 18 5.31 -28.65 -35.19
C THR A 18 5.16 -27.19 -34.82
N LEU A 19 4.66 -26.36 -35.75
CA LEU A 19 4.40 -24.94 -35.50
C LEU A 19 3.32 -24.76 -34.43
N ALA A 20 2.22 -25.51 -34.52
CA ALA A 20 1.15 -25.48 -33.52
C ALA A 20 1.64 -25.89 -32.11
N THR A 21 2.54 -26.88 -32.05
CA THR A 21 3.15 -27.31 -30.78
C THR A 21 4.05 -26.22 -30.20
N VAL A 22 4.87 -25.56 -31.03
CA VAL A 22 5.73 -24.45 -30.58
C VAL A 22 4.89 -23.27 -30.09
N VAL A 23 3.85 -22.88 -30.83
CA VAL A 23 2.97 -21.77 -30.42
C VAL A 23 2.25 -22.11 -29.12
N ALA A 24 1.70 -23.31 -28.99
CA ALA A 24 1.04 -23.75 -27.76
C ALA A 24 2.02 -23.87 -26.57
N ALA A 25 3.26 -24.28 -26.80
CA ALA A 25 4.31 -24.33 -25.79
C ALA A 25 4.73 -22.92 -25.34
N VAL A 26 4.91 -21.99 -26.28
CA VAL A 26 5.21 -20.58 -25.99
C VAL A 26 4.04 -19.95 -25.23
N TYR A 27 2.80 -20.15 -25.67
CA TYR A 27 1.60 -19.67 -24.97
C TYR A 27 1.46 -20.31 -23.59
N GLY A 28 1.77 -21.59 -23.45
CA GLY A 28 1.80 -22.30 -22.17
C GLY A 28 2.90 -21.79 -21.24
N LEU A 29 4.05 -21.34 -21.77
CA LEU A 29 5.09 -20.69 -20.99
C LEU A 29 4.64 -19.29 -20.54
N PHE A 30 3.97 -18.53 -21.38
CA PHE A 30 3.40 -17.21 -21.00
C PHE A 30 2.30 -17.32 -19.96
N LEU A 31 1.39 -18.29 -20.08
CA LEU A 31 0.38 -18.56 -19.06
C LEU A 31 0.98 -19.09 -17.75
N LYS A 32 2.14 -19.73 -17.82
CA LYS A 32 2.88 -20.24 -16.65
C LYS A 32 3.80 -19.18 -16.03
N SER A 33 4.11 -18.09 -16.73
CA SER A 33 5.11 -17.12 -16.29
C SER A 33 4.62 -16.01 -15.36
N SER A 34 3.32 -15.87 -15.07
CA SER A 34 2.88 -14.92 -14.03
C SER A 34 1.67 -15.39 -13.23
N THR A 35 1.81 -16.49 -12.46
CA THR A 35 0.95 -16.70 -11.29
C THR A 35 1.63 -16.16 -10.03
N ASN A 36 2.22 -14.96 -10.12
CA ASN A 36 2.68 -14.28 -8.91
C ASN A 36 1.44 -13.88 -8.14
N ARG A 37 1.39 -14.26 -6.87
CA ARG A 37 0.34 -13.79 -5.98
C ARG A 37 0.49 -12.29 -5.79
N LEU A 38 -0.63 -11.64 -5.52
CA LEU A 38 -0.65 -10.25 -5.16
C LEU A 38 0.18 -10.04 -3.89
N SER A 39 1.25 -9.25 -4.00
CA SER A 39 2.15 -8.96 -2.88
C SER A 39 2.38 -7.46 -2.75
N VAL A 40 2.51 -6.97 -1.52
CA VAL A 40 2.80 -5.57 -1.21
C VAL A 40 3.89 -5.45 -0.14
N SER A 41 4.82 -4.51 -0.35
CA SER A 41 5.88 -4.20 0.61
C SER A 41 5.45 -3.06 1.54
N ALA A 42 5.70 -3.23 2.83
CA ALA A 42 5.43 -2.22 3.85
C ALA A 42 6.54 -2.18 4.89
N ILE A 43 6.56 -1.12 5.69
CA ILE A 43 7.52 -0.92 6.78
C ILE A 43 6.77 -0.76 8.09
N LEU A 44 7.19 -1.51 9.10
CA LEU A 44 6.78 -1.31 10.49
C LEU A 44 7.77 -0.35 11.14
N LEU A 45 7.31 0.87 11.40
CA LEU A 45 8.06 1.86 12.18
C LEU A 45 7.75 1.65 13.66
N CYS A 46 8.71 1.07 14.37
CA CYS A 46 8.57 0.77 15.79
C CYS A 46 8.97 1.95 16.66
N GLN A 47 8.15 2.22 17.68
CA GLN A 47 8.41 3.24 18.70
C GLN A 47 9.00 2.63 19.98
N SER A 48 8.98 1.29 20.08
CA SER A 48 9.57 0.55 21.19
C SER A 48 11.09 0.41 20.98
N PRO A 49 11.90 0.47 22.06
CA PRO A 49 13.36 0.47 21.97
C PRO A 49 13.97 -0.89 21.55
N GLU A 50 13.23 -1.98 21.70
CA GLU A 50 13.63 -3.32 21.25
C GLU A 50 12.50 -3.92 20.41
N TYR A 51 12.81 -4.33 19.18
CA TYR A 51 11.87 -5.05 18.31
C TYR A 51 12.06 -6.56 18.46
N SER A 52 10.99 -7.28 18.79
CA SER A 52 11.02 -8.74 18.93
C SER A 52 9.87 -9.45 18.21
N LEU A 53 9.07 -8.74 17.41
CA LEU A 53 7.99 -9.37 16.66
C LEU A 53 8.55 -10.24 15.53
N THR A 54 8.06 -11.47 15.45
CA THR A 54 8.39 -12.42 14.39
C THR A 54 7.40 -12.32 13.23
N LYS A 55 7.71 -13.01 12.13
CA LYS A 55 6.78 -13.25 11.02
C LYS A 55 5.42 -13.78 11.51
N SER A 56 5.44 -14.75 12.44
CA SER A 56 4.20 -15.32 12.99
C SER A 56 3.41 -14.32 13.82
N ASP A 57 4.08 -13.35 14.45
CA ASP A 57 3.43 -12.29 15.21
C ASP A 57 2.73 -11.29 14.29
N ILE A 58 3.33 -10.97 13.15
CA ILE A 58 2.72 -10.12 12.12
C ILE A 58 1.50 -10.83 11.53
N ASP A 59 1.60 -12.13 11.24
CA ASP A 59 0.49 -12.95 10.78
C ASP A 59 -0.66 -13.01 11.79
N GLU A 60 -0.33 -13.14 13.07
CA GLU A 60 -1.33 -13.11 14.15
C GLU A 60 -2.00 -11.74 14.25
N PHE A 61 -1.22 -10.66 14.15
CA PHE A 61 -1.74 -9.29 14.10
C PHE A 61 -2.73 -9.10 12.95
N LEU A 62 -2.35 -9.50 11.73
CA LEU A 62 -3.24 -9.41 10.56
C LEU A 62 -4.52 -10.22 10.78
N SER A 63 -4.40 -11.47 11.24
CA SER A 63 -5.56 -12.32 11.50
C SER A 63 -6.52 -11.72 12.54
N ARG A 64 -6.00 -11.01 13.55
CA ARG A 64 -6.86 -10.30 14.53
C ARG A 64 -7.58 -9.10 13.92
N SER A 65 -6.94 -8.38 13.00
CA SER A 65 -7.51 -7.20 12.34
C SER A 65 -8.62 -7.53 11.32
N TYR A 66 -8.54 -8.71 10.71
CA TYR A 66 -9.53 -9.22 9.75
C TYR A 66 -10.61 -10.13 10.36
N GLY A 67 -10.40 -10.59 11.60
CA GLY A 67 -11.22 -11.63 12.22
C GLY A 67 -10.60 -13.00 12.00
N ARG A 68 -10.66 -13.85 13.04
CA ARG A 68 -9.87 -15.09 13.14
C ARG A 68 -10.09 -16.10 11.99
N ASP A 69 -11.21 -15.98 11.29
CA ASP A 69 -11.65 -16.91 10.25
C ASP A 69 -11.32 -16.44 8.82
N ASN A 70 -10.83 -15.20 8.64
CA ASN A 70 -10.58 -14.60 7.33
C ASN A 70 -9.12 -14.12 7.20
N ARG A 71 -8.20 -15.07 7.11
CA ARG A 71 -6.78 -14.77 6.87
C ARG A 71 -6.54 -14.60 5.38
N GLU A 72 -6.74 -13.39 4.86
CA GLU A 72 -6.56 -13.12 3.42
C GLU A 72 -5.12 -12.75 3.06
N TRP A 73 -4.37 -12.23 4.03
CA TRP A 73 -3.00 -11.77 3.87
C TRP A 73 -2.07 -12.48 4.84
N SER A 74 -0.89 -12.82 4.35
CA SER A 74 0.17 -13.43 5.14
C SER A 74 1.47 -12.67 4.96
N CYS A 75 2.22 -12.51 6.04
CA CYS A 75 3.58 -12.04 5.96
C CYS A 75 4.41 -13.15 5.30
N THR A 76 5.23 -12.81 4.31
CA THR A 76 6.13 -13.77 3.64
C THR A 76 7.58 -13.52 3.99
N ARG A 77 7.96 -12.26 4.19
CA ARG A 77 9.33 -11.82 4.50
C ARG A 77 9.33 -10.73 5.57
N THR A 78 10.34 -10.77 6.43
CA THR A 78 10.64 -9.76 7.45
C THR A 78 12.14 -9.47 7.42
N THR A 79 12.54 -8.21 7.26
CA THR A 79 13.94 -7.78 7.36
C THR A 79 14.01 -6.54 8.23
N ILE A 80 14.89 -6.57 9.23
CA ILE A 80 15.08 -5.48 10.18
C ILE A 80 16.16 -4.55 9.64
N ASP A 81 15.86 -3.26 9.60
CA ASP A 81 16.81 -2.18 9.37
C ASP A 81 17.01 -1.40 10.66
N GLU A 82 18.19 -1.59 11.25
CA GLU A 82 18.64 -0.92 12.48
C GLU A 82 19.18 0.49 12.20
N ASN A 83 19.43 0.85 10.93
CA ASN A 83 19.99 2.13 10.50
C ASN A 83 19.00 2.97 9.68
N TYR A 84 17.70 2.78 9.89
CA TYR A 84 16.67 3.49 9.15
C TYR A 84 16.82 5.01 9.29
N GLU A 85 17.00 5.70 8.17
CA GLU A 85 17.11 7.17 8.13
C GLU A 85 15.74 7.82 8.34
N GLY A 86 15.24 7.84 9.57
CA GLY A 86 13.94 8.44 9.88
C GLY A 86 13.71 8.67 11.38
N PRO A 87 12.50 9.10 11.78
CA PRO A 87 12.21 9.41 13.19
C PRO A 87 12.05 8.17 14.07
N ALA A 88 12.03 6.96 13.49
CA ALA A 88 11.91 5.69 14.21
C ALA A 88 13.30 5.10 14.51
N GLN A 89 13.45 4.45 15.68
CA GLN A 89 14.71 3.81 16.09
C GLN A 89 14.97 2.48 15.36
N THR A 90 13.93 1.86 14.81
CA THR A 90 14.03 0.60 14.08
C THR A 90 12.90 0.55 13.04
N ALA A 91 13.25 0.17 11.81
CA ALA A 91 12.28 -0.10 10.75
C ALA A 91 12.31 -1.59 10.42
N VAL A 92 11.14 -2.19 10.24
CA VAL A 92 11.05 -3.60 9.85
C VAL A 92 10.30 -3.68 8.54
N HIS A 93 11.04 -3.97 7.48
CA HIS A 93 10.47 -4.19 6.16
C HIS A 93 9.76 -5.54 6.15
N ILE A 94 8.52 -5.52 5.71
CA ILE A 94 7.65 -6.67 5.61
C ILE A 94 7.14 -6.79 4.19
N ASN A 95 6.96 -8.03 3.74
CA ASN A 95 6.24 -8.31 2.51
C ASN A 95 4.97 -9.09 2.86
N LEU A 96 3.83 -8.62 2.37
CA LEU A 96 2.51 -9.20 2.60
C LEU A 96 2.01 -9.79 1.29
N GLU A 97 1.65 -11.06 1.30
CA GLU A 97 1.12 -11.77 0.14
C GLU A 97 -0.33 -12.18 0.40
N HIS A 98 -1.19 -11.94 -0.58
CA HIS A 98 -2.58 -12.36 -0.56
C HIS A 98 -2.69 -13.86 -0.86
N GLU A 99 -3.56 -14.59 -0.15
CA GLU A 99 -3.63 -16.05 -0.26
C GLU A 99 -4.04 -16.57 -1.65
N SER A 100 -5.04 -15.94 -2.28
CA SER A 100 -5.64 -16.39 -3.54
C SER A 100 -5.57 -15.39 -4.70
N MET A 101 -5.34 -14.10 -4.43
CA MET A 101 -5.39 -13.06 -5.46
C MET A 101 -4.10 -13.06 -6.28
N LEU A 102 -4.22 -12.92 -7.60
CA LEU A 102 -3.07 -12.83 -8.51
C LEU A 102 -2.67 -11.37 -8.75
N TYR A 103 -1.38 -11.15 -9.01
CA TYR A 103 -0.81 -9.85 -9.34
C TYR A 103 -1.54 -9.19 -10.53
N ASP A 104 -1.82 -9.96 -11.58
CA ASP A 104 -2.41 -9.46 -12.82
C ASP A 104 -3.95 -9.33 -12.80
N ASP A 105 -4.60 -9.61 -11.66
CA ASP A 105 -6.05 -9.60 -11.57
C ASP A 105 -6.63 -8.17 -11.63
N SER A 106 -7.63 -7.97 -12.48
CA SER A 106 -8.33 -6.69 -12.65
C SER A 106 -8.99 -6.14 -11.39
N LEU A 107 -9.31 -6.99 -10.41
CA LEU A 107 -9.97 -6.61 -9.16
C LEU A 107 -9.00 -6.41 -8.00
N ARG A 108 -7.68 -6.43 -8.25
CA ARG A 108 -6.61 -6.34 -7.22
C ARG A 108 -6.68 -5.09 -6.35
N GLU A 109 -7.31 -4.01 -6.84
CA GLU A 109 -7.44 -2.78 -6.06
C GLU A 109 -8.28 -2.96 -4.79
N LEU A 110 -9.32 -3.80 -4.83
CA LEU A 110 -10.23 -4.01 -3.70
C LEU A 110 -9.53 -4.60 -2.46
N PRO A 111 -8.84 -5.75 -2.55
CA PRO A 111 -8.15 -6.30 -1.40
C PRO A 111 -7.01 -5.40 -0.89
N ILE A 112 -6.35 -4.62 -1.76
CA ILE A 112 -5.35 -3.62 -1.37
C ILE A 112 -5.98 -2.54 -0.49
N ARG A 113 -7.11 -1.95 -0.93
CA ARG A 113 -7.80 -0.91 -0.15
C ARG A 113 -8.29 -1.43 1.20
N GLN A 114 -8.82 -2.66 1.22
CA GLN A 114 -9.22 -3.32 2.46
C GLN A 114 -8.03 -3.50 3.40
N LEU A 115 -6.89 -3.95 2.89
CA LEU A 115 -5.65 -4.03 3.66
C LEU A 115 -5.22 -2.68 4.22
N CYS A 116 -5.13 -1.64 3.40
CA CYS A 116 -4.76 -0.31 3.87
C CYS A 116 -5.65 0.17 5.02
N SER A 117 -6.96 -0.06 4.95
CA SER A 117 -7.90 0.33 6.02
C SER A 117 -7.62 -0.34 7.36
N LYS A 118 -7.00 -1.54 7.36
CA LYS A 118 -6.60 -2.28 8.57
C LYS A 118 -5.22 -1.88 9.07
N LEU A 119 -4.34 -1.46 8.17
CA LEU A 119 -2.96 -1.06 8.49
C LEU A 119 -2.85 0.39 8.97
N VAL A 120 -3.82 1.25 8.65
CA VAL A 120 -3.82 2.65 9.06
C VAL A 120 -3.90 2.83 10.58
N GLY A 121 -3.25 3.89 11.04
CA GLY A 121 -3.23 4.28 12.45
C GLY A 121 -2.01 3.76 13.21
N LEU A 122 -2.12 3.83 14.53
CA LEU A 122 -1.08 3.44 15.47
C LEU A 122 -1.52 2.19 16.21
N HIS A 123 -0.73 1.13 16.06
CA HIS A 123 -1.06 -0.20 16.57
C HIS A 123 -0.33 -0.48 17.87
N THR A 124 -0.95 -1.29 18.71
CA THR A 124 -0.31 -1.85 19.91
C THR A 124 -0.56 -3.35 19.94
N PHE A 125 0.53 -4.13 19.87
CA PHE A 125 0.46 -5.58 19.82
C PHE A 125 1.66 -6.20 20.53
N LYS A 126 1.40 -7.14 21.46
CA LYS A 126 2.42 -7.80 22.29
C LYS A 126 3.47 -6.81 22.83
N GLU A 127 3.01 -5.74 23.49
CA GLU A 127 3.87 -4.69 24.10
C GLU A 127 4.64 -3.80 23.09
N HIS A 128 4.52 -4.04 21.79
CA HIS A 128 5.10 -3.21 20.76
C HIS A 128 4.09 -2.17 20.28
N ARG A 129 4.55 -0.93 20.13
CA ARG A 129 3.77 0.16 19.53
C ARG A 129 4.42 0.57 18.22
N PHE A 130 3.66 0.46 17.12
CA PHE A 130 4.20 0.68 15.79
C PHE A 130 3.17 1.27 14.83
N ARG A 131 3.66 1.91 13.77
CA ARG A 131 2.87 2.30 12.60
C ARG A 131 3.32 1.50 11.39
N ILE A 132 2.39 1.18 10.51
CA ILE A 132 2.69 0.53 9.24
C ILE A 132 2.57 1.57 8.14
N VAL A 133 3.64 1.77 7.39
CA VAL A 133 3.77 2.75 6.30
C VAL A 133 4.21 2.03 5.03
N PRO A 134 4.00 2.57 3.82
CA PRO A 134 4.56 1.94 2.64
C PRO A 134 6.08 2.10 2.62
N ASP A 135 6.73 1.33 1.75
CA ASP A 135 8.13 1.60 1.42
C ASP A 135 8.26 2.99 0.76
N ARG A 136 9.46 3.57 0.79
CA ARG A 136 9.69 4.85 0.11
C ARG A 136 9.48 4.66 -1.39
N ALA A 137 8.82 5.64 -2.00
CA ALA A 137 8.71 5.64 -3.45
C ALA A 137 10.12 5.80 -4.05
N GLY A 138 10.39 5.06 -5.11
CA GLY A 138 11.68 5.01 -5.79
C GLY A 138 11.48 4.62 -7.26
N GLU A 139 12.54 4.74 -8.06
CA GLU A 139 12.46 4.55 -9.52
C GLU A 139 12.00 3.14 -9.95
N ASP A 140 12.13 2.14 -9.06
CA ASP A 140 11.75 0.74 -9.30
C ASP A 140 10.36 0.37 -8.74
N LEU A 141 9.57 1.35 -8.30
CA LEU A 141 8.25 1.07 -7.72
C LEU A 141 7.26 0.62 -8.82
N ASP A 142 6.72 -0.59 -8.67
CA ASP A 142 5.73 -1.14 -9.58
C ASP A 142 4.33 -0.52 -9.38
N ASP A 143 3.40 -0.83 -10.29
CA ASP A 143 2.05 -0.28 -10.27
C ASP A 143 1.27 -0.67 -9.01
N ILE A 144 1.55 -1.86 -8.46
CA ILE A 144 0.93 -2.36 -7.22
C ILE A 144 1.50 -1.64 -6.00
N GLY A 145 2.81 -1.46 -5.92
CA GLY A 145 3.49 -0.69 -4.88
C GLY A 145 3.02 0.76 -4.88
N GLN A 146 2.87 1.36 -6.06
CA GLN A 146 2.30 2.70 -6.21
C GLN A 146 0.87 2.76 -5.69
N LEU A 147 0.02 1.82 -6.08
CA LEU A 147 -1.38 1.75 -5.63
C LEU A 147 -1.48 1.55 -4.10
N PHE A 148 -0.75 0.59 -3.56
CA PHE A 148 -0.71 0.29 -2.13
C PHE A 148 -0.22 1.50 -1.33
N GLY A 149 0.91 2.09 -1.73
CA GLY A 149 1.49 3.22 -1.02
C GLY A 149 0.61 4.46 -1.09
N SER A 150 0.06 4.80 -2.25
CA SER A 150 -0.90 5.90 -2.38
C SER A 150 -2.17 5.67 -1.55
N CYS A 151 -2.71 4.44 -1.52
CA CYS A 151 -3.85 4.11 -0.66
C CYS A 151 -3.51 4.29 0.83
N LEU A 152 -2.39 3.72 1.28
CA LEU A 152 -2.01 3.72 2.69
C LEU A 152 -1.67 5.12 3.20
N VAL A 153 -0.91 5.90 2.43
CA VAL A 153 -0.55 7.30 2.73
C VAL A 153 -1.81 8.14 2.83
N LEU A 154 -2.72 8.03 1.86
CA LEU A 154 -3.93 8.84 1.84
C LEU A 154 -4.88 8.51 3.01
N MET A 155 -5.01 7.24 3.36
CA MET A 155 -5.79 6.83 4.53
C MET A 155 -5.15 7.27 5.86
N HIS A 156 -3.81 7.26 5.98
CA HIS A 156 -3.13 7.82 7.15
C HIS A 156 -3.34 9.33 7.29
N LEU A 157 -3.30 10.06 6.17
CA LEU A 157 -3.59 11.49 6.15
C LEU A 157 -5.02 11.77 6.64
N LYS A 158 -5.99 10.95 6.22
CA LYS A 158 -7.38 11.02 6.69
C LYS A 158 -7.49 10.70 8.18
N ASP A 159 -6.88 9.62 8.67
CA ASP A 159 -6.89 9.26 10.09
C ASP A 159 -6.27 10.35 10.98
N ILE A 160 -5.14 10.95 10.55
CA ILE A 160 -4.52 12.08 11.25
C ILE A 160 -5.48 13.29 11.27
N TYR A 161 -6.12 13.59 10.14
CA TYR A 161 -7.09 14.68 10.06
C TYR A 161 -8.25 14.48 11.03
N GLU A 162 -8.90 13.32 10.98
CA GLU A 162 -10.07 12.99 11.81
C GLU A 162 -9.75 13.01 13.30
N ARG A 163 -8.59 12.49 13.73
CA ARG A 163 -8.17 12.55 15.14
C ARG A 163 -7.92 13.96 15.63
N CYS A 164 -7.46 14.84 14.77
CA CYS A 164 -7.18 16.23 15.13
C CYS A 164 -8.41 17.14 14.96
N SER A 165 -9.41 16.75 14.18
CA SER A 165 -10.66 17.50 13.98
C SER A 165 -11.79 17.04 14.89
N GLY A 166 -11.77 15.78 15.36
CA GLY A 166 -12.80 15.17 16.20
C GLY A 166 -12.62 15.35 17.72
N ASP A 167 -11.56 16.03 18.18
CA ASP A 167 -11.41 16.39 19.58
C ASP A 167 -12.31 17.59 19.91
N ASP A 168 -13.44 17.32 20.58
CA ASP A 168 -14.20 18.26 21.43
C ASP A 168 -13.33 18.70 22.64
N LEU A 169 -12.13 19.22 22.38
CA LEU A 169 -11.29 19.87 23.37
C LEU A 169 -11.85 21.28 23.58
N GLY A 170 -12.65 21.40 24.63
CA GLY A 170 -13.29 22.63 25.06
C GLY A 170 -12.39 23.87 24.95
N ASP A 171 -12.95 24.91 24.34
CA ASP A 171 -12.64 26.34 24.45
C ASP A 171 -11.17 26.84 24.28
N ASP A 172 -10.19 25.98 24.02
CA ASP A 172 -8.80 26.42 23.75
C ASP A 172 -8.00 25.44 22.83
N GLY A 173 -8.66 24.43 22.26
CA GLY A 173 -8.02 23.26 21.65
C GLY A 173 -7.95 23.22 20.12
N CYS A 174 -8.24 24.31 19.41
CA CYS A 174 -8.10 24.31 17.96
C CYS A 174 -6.60 24.25 17.63
N TYR A 175 -6.09 23.10 17.18
CA TYR A 175 -4.74 23.02 16.62
C TYR A 175 -4.62 24.12 15.57
N SER A 176 -3.75 25.10 15.80
CA SER A 176 -3.57 26.19 14.86
C SER A 176 -3.23 25.59 13.49
N GLU A 177 -3.80 26.14 12.41
CA GLU A 177 -3.61 25.69 11.03
C GLU A 177 -2.12 25.43 10.70
N GLY A 178 -1.20 26.17 11.34
CA GLY A 178 0.25 25.98 11.25
C GLY A 178 0.82 24.68 11.85
N ARG A 179 0.24 24.11 12.92
CA ARG A 179 0.67 22.79 13.48
C ARG A 179 0.18 21.61 12.64
N PHE A 180 -1.01 21.73 12.05
CA PHE A 180 -1.47 20.77 11.05
C PHE A 180 -0.51 20.74 9.87
N ILE A 181 -0.26 21.91 9.30
CA ILE A 181 0.65 22.06 8.17
C ILE A 181 2.03 21.44 8.45
N SER A 182 2.59 21.58 9.65
CA SER A 182 3.91 21.01 9.96
C SER A 182 3.93 19.48 10.10
N LEU A 183 2.87 18.87 10.67
CA LEU A 183 2.73 17.41 10.74
C LEU A 183 2.52 16.80 9.35
N PHE A 184 1.63 17.41 8.58
CA PHE A 184 1.36 17.01 7.21
C PHE A 184 2.58 17.22 6.31
N GLN A 185 3.37 18.27 6.55
CA GLN A 185 4.59 18.53 5.81
C GLN A 185 5.68 17.51 6.13
N LYS A 186 5.87 17.08 7.39
CA LYS A 186 6.80 15.96 7.68
C LYS A 186 6.40 14.67 6.98
N PHE A 187 5.10 14.38 6.93
CA PHE A 187 4.61 13.18 6.25
C PHE A 187 4.75 13.28 4.73
N ALA A 188 4.50 14.47 4.18
CA ALA A 188 4.69 14.77 2.76
C ALA A 188 6.17 14.81 2.35
N ASP A 189 7.08 15.16 3.26
CA ASP A 189 8.52 15.13 3.00
C ASP A 189 9.02 13.68 2.84
N GLU A 190 8.40 12.72 3.54
CA GLU A 190 8.79 11.30 3.49
C GLU A 190 8.03 10.47 2.45
N TYR A 191 6.77 10.82 2.17
CA TYR A 191 5.88 10.05 1.28
C TYR A 191 5.22 10.88 0.17
N GLY A 192 5.76 12.06 -0.13
CA GLY A 192 5.16 13.04 -1.05
C GLY A 192 4.93 12.51 -2.48
N GLU A 193 5.80 11.65 -2.99
CA GLU A 193 5.69 11.06 -4.33
C GLU A 193 4.40 10.25 -4.51
N TYR A 194 3.94 9.58 -3.46
CA TYR A 194 2.64 8.88 -3.45
C TYR A 194 1.44 9.82 -3.52
N ILE A 195 1.61 11.08 -3.11
CA ILE A 195 0.56 12.10 -3.08
C ILE A 195 0.53 12.89 -4.40
N GLU A 196 1.70 13.17 -4.98
CA GLU A 196 1.83 13.91 -6.24
C GLU A 196 1.22 13.15 -7.44
N SER A 197 1.36 11.82 -7.43
CA SER A 197 0.86 10.94 -8.48
C SER A 197 -0.66 10.73 -8.46
N LEU A 198 -1.36 11.13 -7.38
CA LEU A 198 -2.79 10.89 -7.23
C LEU A 198 -3.63 11.94 -7.99
N SER A 199 -4.55 11.47 -8.82
CA SER A 199 -5.63 12.30 -9.38
C SER A 199 -6.77 12.50 -8.37
N ASP A 200 -7.61 13.53 -8.58
CA ASP A 200 -8.79 13.76 -7.74
C ASP A 200 -9.78 12.59 -7.80
N ALA A 201 -9.93 11.97 -8.97
CA ALA A 201 -10.74 10.76 -9.14
C ALA A 201 -10.21 9.60 -8.29
N LYS A 202 -8.88 9.39 -8.25
CA LYS A 202 -8.29 8.33 -7.42
C LYS A 202 -8.39 8.63 -5.93
N VAL A 203 -8.30 9.89 -5.51
CA VAL A 203 -8.57 10.26 -4.11
C VAL A 203 -9.99 9.90 -3.70
N PHE A 204 -10.96 10.24 -4.54
CA PHE A 204 -12.36 9.92 -4.32
C PHE A 204 -12.60 8.41 -4.24
N GLU A 205 -12.01 7.65 -5.17
CA GLU A 205 -12.12 6.19 -5.17
C GLU A 205 -11.55 5.56 -3.89
N ILE A 206 -10.41 6.05 -3.38
CA ILE A 206 -9.73 5.48 -2.22
C ILE A 206 -10.44 5.85 -0.91
N LEU A 207 -10.85 7.12 -0.75
CA LEU A 207 -11.40 7.63 0.51
C LEU A 207 -12.93 7.62 0.60
N GLY A 208 -13.63 7.43 -0.53
CA GLY A 208 -15.07 7.61 -0.66
C GLY A 208 -15.47 9.09 -0.72
N ASP A 209 -16.77 9.36 -0.55
CA ASP A 209 -17.26 10.72 -0.32
C ASP A 209 -16.60 11.29 0.94
N ILE A 210 -15.78 12.32 0.76
CA ILE A 210 -15.20 13.07 1.87
C ILE A 210 -16.17 14.22 2.14
N ASP A 211 -17.03 14.05 3.13
CA ASP A 211 -18.04 15.05 3.49
C ASP A 211 -17.43 16.36 4.01
N ASP A 212 -16.15 16.36 4.40
CA ASP A 212 -15.47 17.54 4.93
C ASP A 212 -14.63 18.30 3.87
N PRO A 213 -15.08 19.48 3.40
CA PRO A 213 -14.37 20.27 2.41
C PRO A 213 -13.02 20.82 2.92
N LYS A 214 -12.77 20.85 4.24
CA LYS A 214 -11.49 21.30 4.81
C LYS A 214 -10.37 20.30 4.51
N PHE A 215 -10.65 18.99 4.57
CA PHE A 215 -9.66 17.96 4.21
C PHE A 215 -9.22 18.10 2.76
N GLY A 216 -10.17 18.32 1.84
CA GLY A 216 -9.87 18.54 0.42
C GLY A 216 -8.99 19.78 0.18
N ARG A 217 -9.23 20.88 0.91
CA ARG A 217 -8.35 22.08 0.83
C ARG A 217 -6.93 21.78 1.31
N MET A 218 -6.80 21.04 2.40
CA MET A 218 -5.51 20.68 2.97
C MET A 218 -4.70 19.78 2.04
N LEU A 219 -5.34 18.77 1.45
CA LEU A 219 -4.69 17.89 0.47
C LEU A 219 -4.22 18.68 -0.76
N ASN A 220 -5.03 19.61 -1.24
CA ASN A 220 -4.66 20.49 -2.35
C ASN A 220 -3.49 21.43 -2.00
N GLU A 221 -3.44 21.95 -0.79
CA GLU A 221 -2.32 22.79 -0.33
C GLU A 221 -1.02 21.97 -0.22
N LEU A 222 -1.10 20.72 0.22
CA LEU A 222 0.05 19.81 0.24
C LEU A 222 0.58 19.52 -1.16
N ARG A 223 -0.30 19.16 -2.10
CA ARG A 223 0.08 18.95 -3.50
C ARG A 223 0.77 20.18 -4.10
N LYS A 224 0.21 21.38 -3.90
CA LYS A 224 0.82 22.64 -4.38
C LYS A 224 2.23 22.87 -3.83
N ARG A 225 2.49 22.47 -2.58
CA ARG A 225 3.81 22.64 -1.94
C ARG A 225 4.82 21.62 -2.44
N LEU A 226 4.39 20.39 -2.63
CA LEU A 226 5.20 19.32 -3.22
C LEU A 226 5.64 19.70 -4.65
N THR A 227 4.69 20.09 -5.52
CA THR A 227 4.99 20.52 -6.90
C THR A 227 5.95 21.72 -6.95
N LYS A 228 5.82 22.67 -6.02
CA LYS A 228 6.73 23.83 -5.94
C LYS A 228 8.16 23.45 -5.55
N ARG A 229 8.37 22.34 -4.82
CA ARG A 229 9.72 21.83 -4.50
C ARG A 229 10.32 21.10 -5.69
N THR A 230 9.54 20.28 -6.38
CA THR A 230 9.98 19.57 -7.59
C THR A 230 10.45 20.54 -8.68
N LEU A 231 9.85 21.73 -8.76
CA LEU A 231 10.27 22.80 -9.70
C LEU A 231 11.52 23.61 -9.25
N ARG A 232 12.00 23.41 -8.02
CA ARG A 232 13.17 24.13 -7.45
C ARG A 232 14.45 23.28 -7.39
N ASN A 233 14.31 21.97 -7.54
CA ASN A 233 15.41 21.02 -7.67
C ASN A 233 15.73 20.79 -9.15
#